data_AF-A0A9D6Z6I0-F1
#
_entry.id   AF-A0A9D6Z6I0-F1
#
_cell.length_a   1.000
_cell.length_b   1.000
_cell.length_c   1.000
_cell.angle_alpha   90.00
_cell.angle_beta   90.00
_cell.angle_gamma   90.00
#
_symmetry.space_group_name_H-M   'P 1'
#
loop_
_entity.id
_entity.type
_entity.pdbx_description
1 polymer ?
#
loop_
_entity_poly.entity_id
_entity_poly.type
_entity_poly.pdbx_seq_one_letter_code
_entity_poly.pdbx_strand_id
1 'polypeptide(L)' 'MFNITKQALGDDGAFVKMIQLESDDFAVIVRFPSDVRLHNRYMGPDVSKAEEVFNTEVSKFAVGD' A
#
# COMPACT_ATOMS: atom_id res chain seq x y z
N MET A 1 17.47 0.21 -3.86
CA MET A 1 16.98 0.39 -2.48
C MET A 1 15.66 1.15 -2.47
N PHE A 2 14.58 0.55 -1.97
CA PHE A 2 13.30 1.25 -1.80
C PHE A 2 13.17 1.75 -0.36
N ASN A 3 12.43 2.84 -0.17
CA ASN A 3 12.13 3.40 1.14
C ASN A 3 10.64 3.26 1.45
N ILE A 4 10.27 2.74 2.64
CA ILE A 4 8.85 2.66 3.03
C ILE A 4 8.45 4.01 3.60
N THR A 5 7.57 4.73 2.90
CA THR A 5 7.14 6.07 3.27
C THR A 5 5.91 6.07 4.17
N LYS A 6 4.99 5.12 3.97
CA LYS A 6 3.84 4.89 4.86
C LYS A 6 3.53 3.40 4.96
N GLN A 7 3.02 2.99 6.11
CA GLN A 7 2.48 1.64 6.28
C GLN A 7 1.27 1.63 7.21
N ALA A 8 0.33 0.75 6.92
CA ALA A 8 -0.76 0.34 7.80
C ALA A 8 -0.74 -1.18 7.90
N LEU A 9 -0.83 -1.70 9.11
CA LEU A 9 -0.87 -3.13 9.39
C LEU A 9 -2.30 -3.50 9.81
N GLY A 10 -2.78 -4.63 9.33
CA GLY A 10 -4.02 -5.26 9.77
C GLY A 10 -3.75 -6.64 10.36
N ASP A 11 -4.82 -7.35 10.72
CA ASP A 11 -4.77 -8.70 11.27
C ASP A 11 -4.23 -9.74 10.29
N ASP A 12 -3.80 -10.89 10.81
CA ASP A 12 -3.27 -12.03 10.03
C ASP A 12 -2.14 -11.67 9.03
N GLY A 13 -1.39 -10.61 9.35
CA GLY A 13 -0.29 -10.09 8.54
C GLY A 13 -0.74 -9.34 7.29
N ALA A 14 -1.99 -8.91 7.24
CA ALA A 14 -2.47 -7.95 6.26
C ALA A 14 -1.71 -6.63 6.37
N PHE A 15 -1.48 -5.96 5.24
CA PHE A 15 -0.90 -4.63 5.26
C PHE A 15 -1.20 -3.84 3.98
N VAL A 16 -1.10 -2.52 4.11
CA VAL A 16 -0.95 -1.59 3.00
C VAL A 16 0.36 -0.84 3.22
N LYS A 17 1.24 -0.81 2.22
CA LYS A 17 2.53 -0.12 2.27
C LYS A 17 2.65 0.81 1.08
N MET A 18 2.99 2.07 1.33
CA MET A 18 3.46 2.99 0.32
C MET A 18 4.99 3.01 0.38
N ILE A 19 5.63 2.80 -0.77
CA ILE A 19 7.08 2.78 -0.89
C ILE A 19 7.52 3.78 -1.97
N GLN A 20 8.64 4.45 -1.74
CA GLN A 20 9.35 5.24 -2.74
C GLN A 20 10.48 4.39 -3.33
N LEU A 21 10.51 4.29 -4.64
CA LEU A 21 11.52 3.57 -5.42
C LEU A 21 12.72 4.48 -5.71
N GLU A 22 13.83 3.90 -6.16
CA GLU A 22 15.04 4.68 -6.53
C GLU A 22 14.80 5.62 -7.72
N SER A 23 13.80 5.32 -8.54
CA SER A 23 13.39 6.17 -9.67
C SER A 23 12.58 7.40 -9.25
N ASP A 24 12.43 7.67 -7.95
CA ASP A 24 11.49 8.63 -7.35
C ASP A 24 10.00 8.32 -7.57
N ASP A 25 9.68 7.19 -8.22
CA ASP A 25 8.34 6.66 -8.31
C ASP A 25 7.82 6.15 -6.96
N PHE A 26 6.53 6.32 -6.71
CA PHE A 26 5.82 5.74 -5.59
C PHE A 26 5.11 4.45 -6.01
N ALA A 27 5.07 3.47 -5.12
CA ALA A 27 4.26 2.28 -5.29
C ALA A 27 3.43 1.99 -4.03
N VAL A 28 2.21 1.49 -4.23
CA VAL A 28 1.31 1.07 -3.15
C VAL A 28 1.11 -0.44 -3.24
N ILE A 29 1.64 -1.16 -2.25
CA ILE A 29 1.60 -2.60 -2.14
C ILE A 29 0.62 -3.02 -1.05
N VAL A 30 -0.26 -3.95 -1.37
CA VAL A 30 -1.28 -4.47 -0.48
C VAL A 30 -1.11 -5.97 -0.29
N ARG A 31 -1.26 -6.45 0.94
CA ARG A 31 -1.43 -7.86 1.27
C ARG A 31 -2.72 -8.03 2.05
N PHE A 32 -3.59 -8.90 1.57
CA PHE A 32 -4.84 -9.24 2.26
C PHE A 32 -4.60 -10.40 3.25
N PRO A 33 -5.38 -10.52 4.33
CA PRO A 33 -5.23 -11.65 5.25
C PRO A 33 -5.61 -12.98 4.55
N SER A 34 -6.64 -12.94 3.71
CA SER A 34 -7.14 -14.09 2.94
C SER A 34 -6.29 -14.44 1.72
N ASP A 35 -5.39 -13.55 1.29
CA ASP A 35 -4.57 -13.72 0.09
C ASP A 35 -3.11 -13.40 0.39
N VAL A 36 -2.28 -14.44 0.44
CA VAL A 36 -0.87 -14.34 0.80
C VAL A 36 -0.02 -13.58 -0.24
N ARG A 37 -0.58 -13.22 -1.40
CA ARG A 37 0.15 -12.53 -2.47
C ARG A 37 0.22 -11.03 -2.22
N LEU A 38 1.23 -10.41 -2.80
CA LEU A 38 1.39 -8.97 -2.81
C LEU A 38 0.70 -8.40 -4.05
N HIS A 39 -0.21 -7.47 -3.84
CA HIS A 39 -0.95 -6.76 -4.88
C HIS A 39 -0.38 -5.36 -5.05
N ASN A 40 0.06 -5.03 -6.26
CA ASN A 40 0.42 -3.67 -6.60
C ASN A 40 -0.85 -2.90 -7.02
N ARG A 41 -1.23 -1.88 -6.25
CA ARG A 41 -2.41 -1.05 -6.52
C ARG A 41 -2.09 0.24 -7.26
N TYR A 42 -0.84 0.71 -7.17
CA TYR A 42 -0.39 1.92 -7.83
C TYR A 42 1.12 1.88 -8.03
N MET A 43 1.58 2.38 -9.18
CA MET A 43 2.98 2.64 -9.44
C MET A 43 3.10 3.88 -10.33
N GLY A 44 3.87 4.87 -9.90
CA GLY A 44 4.13 6.07 -10.67
C GLY A 44 4.63 7.24 -9.82
N PRO A 45 4.96 8.38 -10.45
CA PRO A 45 5.65 9.49 -9.78
C PRO A 45 4.72 10.39 -8.96
N ASP A 46 3.41 10.22 -9.04
CA ASP A 46 2.44 11.11 -8.40
C ASP A 46 2.18 10.69 -6.95
N VAL A 47 2.80 11.44 -6.02
CA VAL A 47 2.67 11.17 -4.57
C VAL A 47 1.24 11.35 -4.08
N SER A 48 0.52 12.38 -4.54
CA SER A 48 -0.85 12.66 -4.12
C SER A 48 -1.79 11.50 -4.49
N LYS A 49 -1.60 10.94 -5.69
CA LYS A 49 -2.34 9.77 -6.15
C LYS A 49 -1.94 8.50 -5.40
N ALA A 50 -0.66 8.31 -5.12
CA ALA A 50 -0.21 7.19 -4.28
C ALA A 50 -0.82 7.25 -2.87
N GLU A 51 -0.89 8.45 -2.27
CA GLU A 51 -1.53 8.67 -0.98
C GLU A 51 -3.04 8.43 -1.03
N GLU A 52 -3.73 8.90 -2.08
CA GLU A 52 -5.16 8.63 -2.28
C GLU A 52 -5.44 7.11 -2.34
N VAL A 53 -4.67 6.38 -3.16
CA VAL A 53 -4.80 4.92 -3.28
C VAL A 53 -4.48 4.24 -1.96
N PHE A 54 -3.43 4.65 -1.26
CA PHE A 54 -3.08 4.13 0.06
C PHE A 54 -4.24 4.30 1.05
N ASN A 55 -4.77 5.52 1.21
CA ASN A 55 -5.88 5.79 2.13
C ASN A 55 -7.16 5.03 1.75
N THR A 56 -7.43 4.90 0.45
CA THR A 56 -8.56 4.12 -0.06
C THR A 56 -8.45 2.65 0.33
N GLU A 57 -7.28 2.04 0.13
CA GLU A 57 -7.08 0.64 0.49
C GLU A 57 -7.10 0.45 2.01
N VAL A 58 -6.43 1.31 2.78
CA VAL A 58 -6.49 1.28 4.26
C VAL A 58 -7.92 1.37 4.77
N SER A 59 -8.76 2.21 4.18
CA SER A 59 -10.16 2.34 4.56
C SER A 59 -10.95 1.05 4.29
N LYS A 60 -10.65 0.34 3.20
CA LYS A 60 -11.27 -0.97 2.92
C LYS A 60 -10.83 -2.04 3.92
N PHE A 61 -9.62 -1.95 4.47
CA PHE A 61 -9.17 -2.84 5.55
C PHE A 61 -9.80 -2.49 6.91
N ALA A 62 -9.98 -1.20 7.21
CA ALA A 62 -10.54 -0.76 8.48
C ALA A 62 -12.05 -1.08 8.63
N VAL A 63 -12.76 -1.26 7.51
CA VAL A 63 -14.17 -1.63 7.47
C VAL A 63 -14.30 -3.14 7.19
N GLY A 64 -13.56 -3.96 7.93
CA GLY A 64 -13.77 -5.39 7.96
C GLY A 64 -15.16 -5.70 8.51
N ASP A 65 -16.02 -6.26 7.65
CA ASP A 65 -17.27 -6.96 7.98
C ASP A 65 -16.96 -8.35 8.55
#